data_AF-A0A4Y3TNP1-F1
#
_entry.id   AF-A0A4Y3TNP1-F1
#
_cell.length_a   1.000
_cell.length_b   1.000
_cell.length_c   1.000
_cell.angle_alpha   90.00
_cell.angle_beta   90.00
_cell.angle_gamma   90.00
#
_symmetry.space_group_name_H-M   'P 1'
#
loop_
_entity.id
_entity.type
_entity.pdbx_description
1 polymer ?
#
loop_
_entity_poly.entity_id
_entity_poly.type
_entity_poly.pdbx_seq_one_letter_code
_entity_poly.pdbx_strand_id
1 'polypeptide(L)'
;MNNEQIETNLRIASFLDALPTGLSLQHISNRVRCVFGENAWKLSRIQTYLGRSDEQPTAGRPNALRADPELQTYFLEKQQTHFIDELLTDAQKTFPEKKLPSRSALHRFLQNSRTL
;
A
#
# COMPACT_ATOMS: atom_id res chain seq x y z
N MET A 1 25.33 -15.15 -4.16
CA MET A 1 24.01 -15.64 -4.63
C MET A 1 24.10 -17.15 -4.73
N ASN A 2 23.22 -17.88 -4.05
CA ASN A 2 23.23 -19.35 -4.09
C ASN A 2 22.65 -19.85 -5.42
N ASN A 3 23.22 -20.91 -6.00
CA ASN A 3 22.76 -21.49 -7.28
C ASN A 3 21.27 -21.87 -7.24
N GLU A 4 20.78 -22.34 -6.10
CA GLU A 4 19.38 -22.70 -5.86
C GLU A 4 18.42 -21.50 -6.04
N GLN A 5 18.86 -20.30 -5.66
CA GLN A 5 18.07 -19.08 -5.83
C GLN A 5 17.98 -18.67 -7.30
N ILE A 6 19.04 -18.92 -8.07
CA ILE A 6 19.10 -18.62 -9.51
C ILE A 6 18.13 -19.56 -10.25
N GLU A 7 18.18 -20.86 -9.97
CA GLU A 7 17.27 -21.83 -10.56
C GLU A 7 15.81 -21.53 -10.23
N THR A 8 15.52 -21.18 -8.98
CA THR A 8 14.18 -20.80 -8.56
C THR A 8 13.68 -19.55 -9.30
N ASN A 9 14.52 -18.55 -9.49
CA ASN A 9 14.18 -17.36 -10.27
C ASN A 9 13.87 -17.70 -11.73
N LEU A 10 14.63 -18.60 -12.34
CA LEU A 10 14.38 -19.06 -13.72
C LEU A 10 13.05 -19.79 -13.82
N ARG A 11 12.73 -20.67 -12.87
CA ARG A 11 11.43 -21.38 -12.83
C ARG A 11 10.25 -20.43 -12.68
N ILE A 12 10.38 -19.37 -11.87
CA ILE A 12 9.33 -18.37 -11.71
C ILE A 12 9.15 -17.57 -13.01
N ALA A 13 10.24 -17.16 -13.66
CA ALA A 13 10.20 -16.48 -14.96
C ALA A 13 9.48 -17.32 -16.03
N SER A 14 9.89 -18.58 -16.20
CA SER A 14 9.24 -19.49 -17.16
C SER A 14 7.77 -19.75 -16.82
N PHE A 15 7.41 -19.80 -15.54
CA PHE A 15 6.02 -19.92 -15.13
C PHE A 15 5.20 -18.69 -15.49
N LEU A 16 5.75 -17.49 -15.31
CA LEU A 16 5.09 -16.24 -15.68
C LEU A 16 4.88 -16.13 -17.19
N ASP A 17 5.86 -16.56 -18.00
CA ASP A 17 5.76 -16.55 -19.46
C ASP A 17 4.68 -17.53 -19.98
N ALA A 18 4.41 -18.61 -19.23
CA ALA A 18 3.40 -19.61 -19.57
C ALA A 18 1.96 -19.22 -19.15
N LEU A 19 1.77 -18.08 -18.47
CA LEU A 19 0.44 -17.65 -18.03
C LEU A 19 -0.37 -17.05 -19.18
N PRO A 20 -1.71 -17.27 -19.19
CA PRO A 20 -2.57 -16.63 -20.18
C PRO A 20 -2.59 -15.12 -20.01
N THR A 21 -2.61 -14.40 -21.14
CA THR A 21 -2.77 -12.95 -21.18
C THR A 21 -4.12 -12.51 -20.61
N GLY A 22 -4.20 -11.33 -20.01
CA GLY A 22 -5.45 -10.77 -19.45
C GLY A 22 -5.70 -11.04 -17.96
N LEU A 23 -4.81 -11.76 -17.28
CA LEU A 23 -4.88 -11.90 -15.81
C LEU A 23 -4.48 -10.60 -15.10
N SER A 24 -5.18 -10.29 -14.00
CA SER A 24 -4.80 -9.19 -13.10
C SER A 24 -3.52 -9.52 -12.33
N LEU A 25 -2.76 -8.50 -11.94
CA LEU A 25 -1.51 -8.67 -11.18
C LEU A 25 -1.73 -9.44 -9.86
N GLN A 26 -2.86 -9.21 -9.19
CA GLN A 26 -3.21 -9.92 -7.96
C GLN A 26 -3.42 -11.43 -8.20
N HIS A 27 -4.10 -11.82 -9.28
CA HIS A 27 -4.28 -13.22 -9.65
C HIS A 27 -2.96 -13.89 -10.01
N ILE A 28 -2.11 -13.19 -10.77
CA ILE A 28 -0.78 -13.67 -11.13
C ILE A 28 0.06 -13.90 -9.86
N SER A 29 0.09 -12.93 -8.94
CA SER A 29 0.85 -13.05 -7.69
C SER A 29 0.33 -14.19 -6.80
N ASN A 30 -0.98 -14.37 -6.69
CA ASN A 30 -1.55 -15.49 -5.95
C ASN A 30 -1.15 -16.84 -6.56
N ARG A 31 -1.17 -16.96 -7.90
CA ARG A 31 -0.72 -18.18 -8.59
C ARG A 31 0.76 -18.47 -8.37
N VAL A 32 1.62 -17.46 -8.49
CA VAL A 32 3.06 -17.61 -8.21
C VAL A 32 3.26 -18.04 -6.75
N ARG A 33 2.53 -17.46 -5.80
CA ARG A 33 2.60 -17.87 -4.39
C ARG A 33 2.12 -19.30 -4.16
N CYS A 34 1.07 -19.76 -4.84
CA CYS A 34 0.61 -21.15 -4.73
C CYS A 34 1.64 -22.16 -5.25
N VAL A 35 2.41 -21.82 -6.28
CA VAL A 35 3.36 -22.74 -6.91
C VAL A 35 4.74 -22.71 -6.24
N PHE A 36 5.19 -21.53 -5.79
CA PHE A 36 6.56 -21.32 -5.30
C PHE A 36 6.65 -21.03 -3.79
N GLY A 37 5.53 -20.93 -3.09
CA GLY A 37 5.48 -20.76 -1.64
C GLY A 37 6.24 -19.52 -1.16
N GLU A 38 7.11 -19.71 -0.17
CA GLU A 38 7.95 -18.64 0.41
C GLU A 38 9.00 -18.11 -0.57
N ASN A 39 9.37 -18.89 -1.58
CA ASN A 39 10.32 -18.49 -2.61
C ASN A 39 9.69 -17.71 -3.76
N ALA A 40 8.36 -17.49 -3.71
CA ALA A 40 7.63 -16.73 -4.70
C ALA A 40 8.15 -15.28 -4.80
N TRP A 41 8.16 -14.75 -6.02
CA TRP A 41 8.45 -13.34 -6.21
C TRP A 41 7.40 -12.45 -5.56
N LYS A 42 7.86 -11.35 -4.96
CA LYS A 42 6.99 -10.27 -4.51
C LYS A 42 6.28 -9.65 -5.70
N LEU A 43 5.08 -9.11 -5.45
CA LEU A 43 4.24 -8.46 -6.47
C LEU A 43 5.01 -7.42 -7.29
N SER A 44 5.82 -6.59 -6.64
CA SER A 44 6.64 -5.57 -7.31
C SER A 44 7.62 -6.15 -8.33
N ARG A 45 8.25 -7.29 -8.02
CA ARG A 45 9.18 -7.95 -8.94
C ARG A 45 8.46 -8.60 -10.12
N ILE A 46 7.31 -9.24 -9.88
CA ILE A 46 6.45 -9.78 -10.93
C ILE A 46 6.00 -8.66 -11.88
N GLN A 47 5.62 -7.53 -11.32
CA GLN A 47 5.20 -6.35 -12.06
C GLN A 47 6.32 -5.80 -12.96
N THR A 48 7.54 -5.65 -12.41
CA THR A 48 8.71 -5.25 -13.20
C THR A 48 9.01 -6.26 -14.31
N TYR A 49 8.95 -7.56 -14.01
CA TYR A 49 9.22 -8.61 -15.00
C TYR A 49 8.21 -8.59 -16.16
N LEU A 50 6.93 -8.40 -15.87
CA LEU A 50 5.88 -8.35 -16.89
C LEU A 50 5.83 -7.02 -17.66
N GLY A 51 6.76 -6.09 -17.42
CA GLY A 51 6.77 -4.78 -18.05
C GLY A 51 5.54 -3.93 -17.74
N ARG A 52 4.78 -4.28 -16.69
CA ARG A 52 3.58 -3.54 -16.27
C ARG A 52 4.00 -2.35 -15.40
N SER A 53 4.75 -1.42 -15.99
CA SER A 53 5.32 -0.25 -15.29
C SER A 53 4.32 0.89 -15.04
N ASP A 54 3.05 0.77 -15.44
CA ASP A 54 2.07 1.85 -15.27
C ASP A 54 1.28 1.80 -13.95
N GLU A 55 1.29 0.68 -13.22
CA GLU A 55 0.69 0.64 -11.89
C GLU A 55 1.77 0.91 -10.83
N GLN A 56 2.30 2.14 -10.80
CA GLN A 56 2.83 2.66 -9.52
C GLN A 56 1.88 2.20 -8.41
N PRO A 57 2.37 1.58 -7.31
CA PRO A 57 1.51 1.03 -6.27
C PRO A 57 0.58 2.15 -5.90
N THR A 58 -0.71 2.05 -6.27
CA THR A 58 -1.64 3.20 -6.34
C THR A 58 -1.19 4.16 -5.27
N ALA A 59 -0.49 5.24 -5.67
CA ALA A 59 -0.04 6.23 -4.73
C ALA A 59 -1.37 6.81 -4.28
N GLY A 60 -1.96 6.15 -3.28
CA GLY A 60 -3.38 6.22 -3.00
C GLY A 60 -3.61 7.69 -2.83
N ARG A 61 -4.47 8.26 -3.70
CA ARG A 61 -4.68 9.71 -3.88
C ARG A 61 -4.11 10.45 -2.69
N PRO A 62 -3.05 11.27 -2.85
CA PRO A 62 -2.24 11.75 -1.73
C PRO A 62 -3.18 12.01 -0.55
N ASN A 63 -3.04 11.19 0.49
CA ASN A 63 -3.94 11.24 1.65
C ASN A 63 -4.09 12.72 2.00
N ALA A 64 -5.31 13.26 2.13
CA ALA A 64 -5.51 14.69 2.35
C ALA A 64 -4.61 15.22 3.49
N LEU A 65 -4.35 14.35 4.47
CA LEU A 65 -3.35 14.54 5.52
C LEU A 65 -1.95 14.86 5.00
N ARG A 66 -1.37 14.08 4.07
CA ARG A 66 -0.04 14.37 3.50
C ARG A 66 0.05 15.71 2.79
N ALA A 67 -1.06 16.21 2.24
CA ALA A 67 -1.09 17.48 1.53
C ALA A 67 -1.29 18.68 2.45
N ASP A 68 -1.79 18.48 3.68
CA ASP A 68 -2.13 19.56 4.61
C ASP A 68 -1.38 19.40 5.93
N PRO A 69 -0.24 20.10 6.12
CA PRO A 69 0.55 20.00 7.34
C PRO A 69 -0.18 20.52 8.58
N GLU A 70 -1.13 21.44 8.43
CA GLU A 70 -1.90 21.99 9.54
C GLU A 70 -2.87 20.95 10.11
N LEU A 71 -3.55 20.19 9.24
CA LEU A 71 -4.37 19.05 9.66
C LEU A 71 -3.52 17.96 10.34
N GLN A 72 -2.31 17.68 9.83
CA GLN A 72 -1.42 16.70 10.46
C GLN A 72 -1.09 17.08 11.90
N THR A 73 -0.64 18.32 12.13
CA THR A 73 -0.30 18.82 13.47
C THR A 73 -1.51 18.74 14.39
N TYR A 74 -2.68 19.20 13.93
CA TYR A 74 -3.91 19.15 14.72
C TYR A 74 -4.27 17.73 15.16
N PHE A 75 -4.23 16.74 14.24
CA PHE A 75 -4.54 15.36 14.59
C PHE A 75 -3.49 14.75 15.52
N LEU A 76 -2.20 15.09 15.37
CA LEU A 76 -1.14 14.59 16.24
C LEU A 76 -1.21 15.15 17.67
N GLU A 77 -1.63 16.40 17.83
CA GLU A 77 -1.86 17.02 19.15
C GLU A 77 -3.09 16.43 19.84
N LYS A 78 -4.19 16.27 19.09
CA LYS A 78 -5.48 15.85 19.65
C LYS A 78 -5.60 14.34 19.83
N GLN A 79 -4.76 13.51 19.19
CA GLN A 79 -4.84 12.04 19.27
C GLN A 79 -4.73 11.46 20.69
N GLN A 80 -4.17 12.22 21.63
CA GLN A 80 -3.97 11.76 23.01
C GLN A 80 -5.25 11.82 23.84
N THR A 81 -6.24 12.60 23.40
CA THR A 81 -7.41 12.96 24.21
C THR A 81 -8.73 12.49 23.63
N HIS A 82 -8.77 12.11 22.34
CA HIS A 82 -10.01 11.83 21.62
C HIS A 82 -9.94 10.53 20.80
N PHE A 83 -11.08 9.88 20.66
CA PHE A 83 -11.25 8.76 19.72
C PHE A 83 -11.28 9.28 18.27
N ILE A 84 -10.99 8.40 17.31
CA ILE A 84 -10.86 8.77 15.89
C ILE A 84 -12.12 9.45 15.33
N ASP A 85 -13.31 9.00 15.74
CA ASP A 85 -14.57 9.60 15.30
C ASP A 85 -14.78 11.00 15.89
N GLU A 86 -14.35 11.22 17.14
CA GLU A 86 -14.39 12.53 17.80
C GLU A 86 -13.39 13.49 17.17
N LEU A 87 -12.19 13.01 16.80
CA LEU A 87 -11.19 13.79 16.08
C LEU A 87 -11.71 14.30 14.74
N LEU A 88 -12.41 13.44 13.97
CA LEU A 88 -13.00 13.85 12.70
C LEU A 88 -14.12 14.86 12.91
N THR A 89 -14.92 14.70 13.96
CA THR A 89 -16.01 15.62 14.32
C THR A 89 -15.46 16.98 14.75
N ASP A 90 -14.40 17.02 15.56
CA ASP A 90 -13.75 18.26 16.01
C ASP A 90 -13.01 18.94 14.85
N ALA A 91 -12.35 18.16 13.99
CA ALA A 91 -11.71 18.66 12.78
C ALA A 91 -12.72 19.25 11.79
N GLN A 92 -13.93 18.69 11.67
CA GLN A 92 -14.99 19.24 10.82
C GLN A 92 -15.52 20.58 11.33
N LYS A 93 -15.56 20.77 12.64
CA LYS A 93 -15.94 22.05 13.26
C LYS A 93 -14.84 23.10 13.11
N THR A 94 -13.58 22.67 13.25
CA THR A 94 -12.41 23.56 13.22
C THR A 94 -12.04 23.96 11.79
N PHE A 95 -12.21 23.04 10.83
CA PHE A 95 -11.84 23.22 9.43
C PHE A 95 -12.98 22.82 8.48
N PRO A 96 -14.11 23.55 8.49
CA PRO A 96 -15.30 23.19 7.69
C PRO A 96 -15.05 23.24 6.18
N GLU A 97 -14.10 24.06 5.73
CA GLU A 97 -13.75 24.24 4.31
C GLU A 97 -12.70 23.23 3.83
N LYS A 98 -12.05 22.49 4.74
CA LYS A 98 -10.98 21.55 4.39
C LYS A 98 -11.52 20.16 4.12
N LYS A 99 -10.89 19.47 3.18
CA LYS A 99 -11.20 18.07 2.88
C LYS A 99 -10.61 17.16 3.94
N LEU A 100 -11.45 16.65 4.82
CA LEU A 100 -11.03 15.73 5.87
C LEU A 100 -10.68 14.34 5.31
N PRO A 101 -9.73 13.63 5.94
CA PRO A 101 -9.45 12.23 5.62
C PRO A 101 -10.61 11.32 6.01
N SER A 102 -10.68 10.15 5.37
CA SER A 102 -11.54 9.06 5.86
C SER A 102 -11.01 8.50 7.18
N ARG A 103 -11.91 7.89 7.97
CA ARG A 103 -11.57 7.20 9.24
C ARG A 103 -10.40 6.22 9.09
N SER A 104 -10.42 5.39 8.06
CA SER A 104 -9.33 4.42 7.81
C SER A 104 -8.01 5.08 7.44
N ALA A 105 -8.06 6.21 6.71
CA ALA A 105 -6.87 6.97 6.34
C ALA A 105 -6.26 7.69 7.56
N LEU A 106 -7.09 8.25 8.45
CA LEU A 106 -6.66 8.84 9.71
C LEU A 106 -6.06 7.78 10.65
N HIS A 107 -6.73 6.63 10.81
CA HIS A 107 -6.21 5.53 11.61
C HIS A 107 -4.83 5.06 11.14
N ARG A 108 -4.64 4.84 9.83
CA ARG A 108 -3.34 4.46 9.25
C ARG A 108 -2.27 5.52 9.47
N PHE A 109 -2.63 6.80 9.35
CA PHE A 109 -1.72 7.90 9.61
C PHE A 109 -1.23 7.89 11.07
N LEU A 110 -2.15 7.81 12.03
CA LEU A 110 -1.82 7.80 13.46
C LEU A 110 -1.02 6.56 13.89
N GLN A 111 -1.29 5.40 13.29
CA GLN A 111 -0.50 4.20 13.54
C GLN A 111 0.95 4.35 13.08
N ASN A 112 1.17 4.89 11.88
CA ASN A 112 2.51 5.10 11.33
C ASN A 112 3.29 6.19 12.10
N SER A 113 2.61 7.21 12.63
CA SER A 113 3.26 8.30 13.38
C SER A 113 3.66 7.92 14.80
N ARG A 114 3.13 6.83 15.38
CA ARG A 114 3.55 6.32 16.71
C ARG A 114 4.84 5.52 16.69
N THR A 115 5.35 5.18 15.50
CA THR A 115 6.55 4.32 15.35
C THR A 115 7.83 5.13 15.10
N LEU A 116 7.75 6.47 15.23
CA LEU A 116 8.86 7.42 15.13
C LEU A 116 9.08 8.05 16.51
#